data_AF-A0A3A4S8Q2-F1
#
_entry.id   AF-A0A3A4S8Q2-F1
#
_cell.length_a   1.000
_cell.length_b   1.000
_cell.length_c   1.000
_cell.angle_alpha   90.00
_cell.angle_beta   90.00
_cell.angle_gamma   90.00
#
_symmetry.space_group_name_H-M   'P 1'
#
loop_
_entity.id
_entity.type
_entity.pdbx_description
1 polymer ?
#
loop_
_entity_poly.entity_id
_entity_poly.type
_entity_poly.pdbx_seq_one_letter_code
_entity_poly.pdbx_strand_id
1 'polypeptide(L)'
;MVNQTLEDRVSILRESFGAGPAPVLEVSGAFQVDFDPEQRVYAYVETYDGAITARYETKEADPEKRRHAVEKVQSRLQNEIRVAQISGFTQVQLLKDLFVYTARIDMDPAVFYHQTIFIGEAEMEVPVSIPASDEKFDGTFAATPDTKLENLTNESPIAEVIKEMEAIDAKILRQGLDMMNLKRSSTVRIALTRIFRSVGDAEEVAQVIQQEAGKIISMEDREDLRMVQVIHADGFLKPVINLLYEAVFDRNKFS
;
A
#
# COMPACT_ATOMS: atom_id res chain seq x y z
N MET A 1 -2.90 18.05 -3.91
CA MET A 1 -3.48 17.18 -2.86
C MET A 1 -2.34 16.72 -1.99
N VAL A 2 -2.40 16.96 -0.68
CA VAL A 2 -1.37 16.46 0.24
C VAL A 2 -1.59 14.95 0.37
N ASN A 3 -0.64 14.14 -0.09
CA ASN A 3 -0.65 12.70 0.18
C ASN A 3 -0.44 12.54 1.68
N GLN A 4 -1.52 12.30 2.41
CA GLN A 4 -1.48 12.00 3.83
C GLN A 4 -0.69 10.71 4.01
N THR A 5 0.28 10.73 4.91
CA THR A 5 0.99 9.50 5.23
C THR A 5 0.09 8.63 6.10
N LEU A 6 0.28 7.32 6.00
CA LEU A 6 -0.42 6.37 6.85
C LEU A 6 -0.13 6.63 8.34
N GLU A 7 1.10 7.06 8.64
CA GLU A 7 1.56 7.38 9.99
C GLU A 7 0.74 8.53 10.61
N ASP A 8 0.38 9.55 9.82
CA ASP A 8 -0.46 10.66 10.29
C ASP A 8 -1.85 10.18 10.70
N ARG A 9 -2.47 9.33 9.86
CA ARG A 9 -3.80 8.75 10.14
C ARG A 9 -3.79 7.91 11.41
N VAL A 10 -2.77 7.07 11.56
CA VAL A 10 -2.60 6.24 12.75
C VAL A 10 -2.41 7.10 14.00
N SER A 11 -1.64 8.19 13.89
CA SER A 11 -1.37 9.10 15.01
C SER A 11 -2.64 9.82 15.47
N ILE A 12 -3.47 10.30 14.54
CA ILE A 12 -4.76 10.93 14.84
C ILE A 12 -5.72 9.94 15.53
N LEU A 13 -5.75 8.67 15.10
CA LEU A 13 -6.56 7.66 15.81
C LEU A 13 -6.06 7.43 17.22
N ARG A 14 -4.75 7.29 17.39
CA ARG A 14 -4.15 7.08 18.70
C ARG A 14 -4.50 8.23 19.64
N GLU A 15 -4.41 9.47 19.18
CA GLU A 15 -4.80 10.65 19.95
C GLU A 15 -6.30 10.68 20.24
N SER A 16 -7.14 10.35 19.25
CA SER A 16 -8.60 10.30 19.42
C SER A 16 -9.01 9.29 20.49
N PHE A 17 -8.39 8.10 20.49
CA PHE A 17 -8.64 7.08 21.52
C PHE A 17 -8.03 7.46 22.87
N GLY A 18 -6.84 8.07 22.89
CA GLY A 18 -6.17 8.49 24.13
C GLY A 18 -6.83 9.67 24.84
N ALA A 19 -7.59 10.50 24.11
CA ALA A 19 -8.44 11.54 24.69
C ALA A 19 -9.70 10.97 25.37
N GLY A 20 -10.10 9.76 25.00
CA GLY A 20 -11.24 9.05 25.57
C GLY A 20 -10.93 8.41 26.93
N PRO A 21 -11.96 7.92 27.65
CA PRO A 21 -11.80 7.22 28.92
C PRO A 21 -11.27 5.79 28.77
N ALA A 22 -11.23 5.25 27.54
CA ALA A 22 -10.87 3.88 27.26
C ALA A 22 -9.35 3.69 27.23
N PRO A 23 -8.79 2.66 27.89
CA PRO A 23 -7.38 2.35 27.80
C PRO A 23 -7.03 1.86 26.39
N VAL A 24 -5.92 2.35 25.87
CA VAL A 24 -5.37 1.97 24.56
C VAL A 24 -4.10 1.15 24.77
N LEU A 25 -4.04 -0.03 24.16
CA LEU A 25 -2.84 -0.88 24.16
C LEU A 25 -2.37 -1.09 22.73
N GLU A 26 -1.08 -0.84 22.47
CA GLU A 26 -0.46 -1.11 21.17
C GLU A 26 0.09 -2.53 21.14
N VAL A 27 -0.40 -3.34 20.20
CA VAL A 27 -0.01 -4.75 20.04
C VAL A 27 0.30 -5.00 18.57
N SER A 28 1.59 -5.13 18.25
CA SER A 28 2.07 -5.58 16.93
C SER A 28 1.53 -4.77 15.73
N GLY A 29 1.43 -3.44 15.86
CA GLY A 29 0.90 -2.57 14.79
C GLY A 29 -0.62 -2.46 14.76
N ALA A 30 -1.31 -3.05 15.74
CA ALA A 30 -2.73 -2.82 16.02
C ALA A 30 -2.91 -2.07 17.35
N PHE A 31 -4.01 -1.34 17.45
CA PHE A 31 -4.48 -0.69 18.67
C PHE A 31 -5.64 -1.51 19.23
N GLN A 32 -5.51 -1.95 20.47
CA GLN A 32 -6.62 -2.51 21.21
C GLN A 32 -7.26 -1.40 22.05
N VAL A 33 -8.58 -1.26 21.92
CA VAL A 33 -9.40 -0.33 22.71
C VAL A 33 -10.40 -1.16 23.50
N ASP A 34 -10.34 -1.04 24.82
CA ASP A 34 -11.25 -1.76 25.72
C ASP A 34 -12.38 -0.81 26.15
N PHE A 35 -13.56 -0.96 25.56
CA PHE A 35 -14.73 -0.16 25.92
C PHE A 35 -15.39 -0.65 27.21
N ASP A 36 -15.47 -1.96 27.38
CA ASP A 36 -15.98 -2.69 28.56
C ASP A 36 -15.17 -4.01 28.64
N PRO A 37 -15.16 -4.75 29.78
CA PRO A 37 -14.41 -6.00 29.91
C PRO A 37 -14.70 -7.07 28.84
N GLU A 38 -15.90 -7.02 28.26
CA GLU A 38 -16.38 -7.93 27.20
C GLU A 38 -16.39 -7.27 25.80
N GLN A 39 -15.96 -6.01 25.69
CA GLN A 39 -15.99 -5.23 24.45
C GLN A 39 -14.60 -4.73 24.10
N ARG A 40 -13.84 -5.60 23.44
CA ARG A 40 -12.50 -5.28 22.92
C ARG A 40 -12.55 -5.09 21.43
N VAL A 41 -12.05 -3.95 20.97
CA VAL A 41 -11.95 -3.63 19.55
C VAL A 41 -10.49 -3.49 19.16
N TYR A 42 -10.10 -4.13 18.07
CA TYR A 42 -8.76 -4.04 17.50
C TYR A 42 -8.82 -3.16 16.25
N ALA A 43 -8.16 -2.02 16.26
CA ALA A 43 -7.98 -1.18 15.07
C ALA A 43 -6.59 -1.44 14.48
N TYR A 44 -6.50 -1.77 13.20
CA TYR A 44 -5.22 -2.01 12.53
C TYR A 44 -5.26 -1.47 11.11
N VAL A 45 -4.07 -1.23 10.56
CA VAL A 45 -3.95 -0.83 9.16
C VAL A 45 -3.84 -2.08 8.28
N GLU A 46 -4.68 -2.16 7.26
CA GLU A 46 -4.56 -3.13 6.18
C GLU A 46 -3.36 -2.81 5.31
N THR A 47 -2.49 -3.79 5.10
CA THR A 47 -1.28 -3.62 4.29
C THR A 47 -1.57 -3.43 2.80
N TYR A 48 -2.75 -3.86 2.33
CA TYR A 48 -3.11 -3.88 0.92
C TYR A 48 -3.50 -2.49 0.38
N ASP A 49 -4.40 -1.78 1.06
CA ASP A 49 -4.94 -0.49 0.61
C ASP A 49 -4.69 0.65 1.61
N GLY A 50 -3.97 0.39 2.70
CA GLY A 50 -3.75 1.35 3.77
C GLY A 50 -5.03 1.79 4.48
N ALA A 51 -6.13 1.05 4.30
CA ALA A 51 -7.36 1.30 5.06
C ALA A 51 -7.18 0.89 6.50
N ILE A 52 -7.97 1.51 7.37
CA ILE A 52 -7.95 1.19 8.79
C ILE A 52 -9.19 0.35 9.07
N THR A 53 -8.99 -0.85 9.62
CA THR A 53 -10.05 -1.80 9.95
C THR A 53 -10.19 -1.90 11.46
N ALA A 54 -11.40 -1.75 11.96
CA ALA A 54 -11.80 -2.13 13.30
C ALA A 54 -12.33 -3.56 13.30
N ARG A 55 -11.85 -4.39 14.22
CA ARG A 55 -12.26 -5.78 14.44
C ARG A 55 -12.83 -5.93 15.83
N TYR A 56 -14.03 -6.49 15.90
CA TYR A 56 -14.72 -6.82 17.14
C TYR A 56 -14.93 -8.34 17.21
N GLU A 57 -14.64 -8.92 18.36
CA GLU A 57 -14.79 -10.35 18.61
C GLU A 57 -15.74 -10.60 19.76
N THR A 58 -16.63 -11.59 19.61
CA THR A 58 -17.56 -11.97 20.66
C THR A 58 -17.83 -13.47 20.65
N LYS A 59 -18.13 -14.02 21.84
CA LYS A 59 -18.55 -15.41 22.03
C LYS A 59 -20.06 -15.56 22.27
N GLU A 60 -20.82 -14.48 22.15
CA GLU A 60 -22.27 -14.50 22.30
C GLU A 60 -22.91 -15.33 21.18
N ALA A 61 -23.53 -16.44 21.56
CA ALA A 61 -24.16 -17.38 20.63
C ALA A 61 -25.52 -16.87 20.14
N ASP A 62 -26.26 -16.15 20.99
CA ASP A 62 -27.56 -15.58 20.67
C ASP A 62 -27.43 -14.47 19.61
N PRO A 63 -28.02 -14.63 18.40
CA PRO A 63 -27.89 -13.65 17.32
C PRO A 63 -28.41 -12.25 17.67
N GLU A 64 -29.46 -12.15 18.48
CA GLU A 64 -30.10 -10.88 18.84
C GLU A 64 -29.23 -10.09 19.82
N LYS A 65 -28.73 -10.77 20.85
CA LYS A 65 -27.77 -10.18 21.80
C LYS A 65 -26.48 -9.79 21.11
N ARG A 66 -26.00 -10.63 20.19
CA ARG A 66 -24.81 -10.35 19.39
C ARG A 66 -24.99 -9.12 18.51
N ARG A 67 -26.12 -9.00 17.81
CA ARG A 67 -26.46 -7.80 17.03
C ARG A 67 -26.44 -6.54 17.90
N HIS A 68 -27.11 -6.58 19.05
CA HIS A 68 -27.13 -5.44 19.97
C HIS A 68 -25.73 -5.10 20.51
N ALA A 69 -24.87 -6.10 20.75
CA ALA A 69 -23.50 -5.87 21.17
C ALA A 69 -22.68 -5.16 20.08
N VAL A 70 -22.82 -5.59 18.82
CA VAL A 70 -22.17 -4.98 17.66
C VAL A 70 -22.63 -3.52 17.48
N GLU A 71 -23.93 -3.25 17.54
CA GLU A 71 -24.48 -1.88 17.44
C GLU A 71 -23.99 -0.97 18.57
N LYS A 72 -23.90 -1.49 19.78
CA LYS A 72 -23.36 -0.77 20.94
C LYS A 72 -21.87 -0.43 20.73
N VAL A 73 -21.07 -1.37 20.25
CA VAL A 73 -19.65 -1.16 19.93
C VAL A 73 -19.50 -0.12 18.82
N GLN A 74 -20.28 -0.22 17.75
CA GLN A 74 -20.26 0.75 16.65
C GLN A 74 -20.59 2.16 17.13
N SER A 75 -21.63 2.32 17.94
CA SER A 75 -22.04 3.61 18.47
C SER A 75 -20.97 4.23 19.38
N ARG A 76 -20.32 3.41 20.21
CA ARG A 76 -19.20 3.87 21.05
C ARG A 76 -17.99 4.29 20.22
N LEU A 77 -17.62 3.49 19.24
CA LEU A 77 -16.50 3.79 18.35
C LEU A 77 -16.73 5.10 17.58
N GLN A 78 -17.96 5.35 17.12
CA GLN A 78 -18.35 6.62 16.47
C GLN A 78 -18.30 7.83 17.42
N ASN A 79 -18.63 7.63 18.70
CA ASN A 79 -18.59 8.71 19.68
C ASN A 79 -17.16 9.12 20.06
N GLU A 80 -16.23 8.15 20.12
CA GLU A 80 -14.81 8.42 20.39
C GLU A 80 -14.11 9.02 19.16
N ILE A 81 -14.34 8.46 17.97
CA ILE A 81 -13.63 8.87 16.74
C ILE A 81 -14.50 9.81 15.91
N ARG A 82 -14.65 11.05 16.37
CA ARG A 82 -15.49 12.06 15.68
C ARG A 82 -14.94 12.51 14.32
N VAL A 83 -13.66 12.27 14.09
CA VAL A 83 -12.90 12.67 12.89
C VAL A 83 -12.96 11.64 11.76
N ALA A 84 -13.64 10.51 11.97
CA ALA A 84 -13.73 9.44 10.97
C ALA A 84 -15.16 8.93 10.82
N GLN A 85 -15.47 8.48 9.61
CA GLN A 85 -16.68 7.73 9.32
C GLN A 85 -16.42 6.24 9.53
N ILE A 86 -17.27 5.59 10.30
CA ILE A 86 -17.17 4.15 10.59
C ILE A 86 -18.32 3.45 9.89
N SER A 87 -17.96 2.54 8.99
CA SER A 87 -18.91 1.68 8.29
C SER A 87 -19.61 0.69 9.24
N GLY A 88 -20.71 0.08 8.78
CA GLY A 88 -21.41 -0.95 9.54
C GLY A 88 -20.55 -2.20 9.71
N PHE A 89 -20.54 -2.77 10.92
CA PHE A 89 -19.81 -4.00 11.18
C PHE A 89 -20.41 -5.17 10.40
N THR A 90 -19.57 -5.87 9.65
CA THR A 90 -19.93 -7.05 8.86
C THR A 90 -19.27 -8.29 9.45
N GLN A 91 -20.01 -9.38 9.56
CA GLN A 91 -19.46 -10.66 10.03
C GLN A 91 -18.56 -11.26 8.96
N VAL A 92 -17.28 -11.45 9.27
CA VAL A 92 -16.29 -11.99 8.32
C VAL A 92 -15.92 -13.44 8.60
N GLN A 93 -16.07 -13.90 9.85
CA GLN A 93 -15.64 -15.24 10.23
C GLN A 93 -16.50 -15.85 11.35
N LEU A 94 -16.69 -17.16 11.25
CA LEU A 94 -17.26 -18.00 12.29
C LEU A 94 -16.23 -19.07 12.67
N LEU A 95 -15.68 -18.99 13.88
CA LEU A 95 -14.66 -19.90 14.40
C LEU A 95 -15.17 -20.60 15.66
N LYS A 96 -15.82 -21.75 15.48
CA LYS A 96 -16.48 -22.52 16.56
C LYS A 96 -17.52 -21.66 17.28
N ASP A 97 -17.11 -21.03 18.37
CA ASP A 97 -17.92 -20.19 19.27
C ASP A 97 -17.45 -18.74 19.27
N LEU A 98 -16.58 -18.35 18.34
CA LEU A 98 -16.08 -16.99 18.17
C LEU A 98 -16.64 -16.38 16.88
N PHE A 99 -17.30 -15.24 17.03
CA PHE A 99 -17.83 -14.43 15.95
C PHE A 99 -16.95 -13.22 15.76
N VAL A 100 -16.46 -13.02 14.53
CA VAL A 100 -15.58 -11.90 14.17
C VAL A 100 -16.32 -10.95 13.25
N TYR A 101 -16.37 -9.69 13.66
CA TYR A 101 -16.97 -8.59 12.91
C TYR A 101 -15.89 -7.58 12.54
N THR A 102 -15.96 -7.02 11.34
CA THR A 102 -15.06 -5.94 10.92
C THR A 102 -15.84 -4.74 10.39
N ALA A 103 -15.29 -3.55 10.61
CA ALA A 103 -15.77 -2.30 10.06
C ALA A 103 -14.56 -1.50 9.56
N ARG A 104 -14.70 -0.88 8.39
CA ARG A 104 -13.75 0.10 7.85
C ARG A 104 -13.92 1.44 8.56
N ILE A 105 -12.79 2.07 8.91
CA ILE A 105 -12.68 3.43 9.44
C ILE A 105 -12.10 4.31 8.33
N ASP A 106 -12.94 5.19 7.78
CA ASP A 106 -12.54 6.14 6.75
C ASP A 106 -12.40 7.53 7.37
N MET A 107 -11.17 8.06 7.39
CA MET A 107 -10.92 9.40 7.93
C MET A 107 -11.41 10.50 7.01
N ASP A 108 -12.01 11.55 7.57
CA ASP A 108 -12.33 12.74 6.81
C ASP A 108 -11.04 13.47 6.41
N PRO A 109 -10.76 13.66 5.10
CA PRO A 109 -9.59 14.40 4.65
C PRO A 109 -9.52 15.81 5.24
N ALA A 110 -10.67 16.42 5.59
CA ALA A 110 -10.78 17.76 6.16
C ALA A 110 -10.01 17.92 7.48
N VAL A 111 -9.90 16.84 8.27
CA VAL A 111 -9.27 16.84 9.61
C VAL A 111 -7.79 17.24 9.53
N PHE A 112 -7.14 16.94 8.42
CA PHE A 112 -5.73 17.24 8.18
C PHE A 112 -5.48 18.68 7.69
N TYR A 113 -6.53 19.43 7.37
CA TYR A 113 -6.43 20.83 6.95
C TYR A 113 -6.59 21.80 8.12
N HIS A 114 -6.32 21.36 9.36
CA HIS A 114 -6.05 22.32 10.43
C HIS A 114 -4.76 23.03 10.04
N GLN A 115 -4.94 24.14 9.31
CA GLN A 115 -3.90 25.10 9.00
C GLN A 115 -3.09 25.26 10.26
N THR A 116 -1.82 24.86 10.20
CA THR A 116 -0.81 25.40 11.09
C THR A 116 -0.97 26.91 10.95
N ILE A 117 -1.70 27.53 11.88
CA ILE A 117 -1.74 28.98 11.98
C ILE A 117 -0.32 29.31 12.38
N PHE A 118 0.53 29.56 11.38
CA PHE A 118 1.78 30.25 11.59
C PHE A 118 1.35 31.60 12.15
N ILE A 119 1.36 31.72 13.47
CA ILE A 119 1.43 33.00 14.14
C ILE A 119 2.83 33.50 13.77
N GLY A 120 2.94 34.06 12.57
CA GLY A 120 4.13 34.77 12.16
C GLY A 120 4.33 35.88 13.17
N GLU A 121 5.43 35.83 13.92
CA GLU A 121 5.99 37.05 14.47
C GLU A 121 6.12 38.01 13.31
N ALA A 122 5.45 39.16 13.40
CA ALA A 122 5.44 40.17 12.36
C ALA A 122 6.88 40.61 12.08
N GLU A 123 7.51 40.02 11.06
CA GLU A 123 8.76 40.52 10.53
C GLU A 123 8.47 41.90 9.92
N MET A 124 9.02 42.92 10.58
CA MET A 124 9.11 44.28 10.07
C MET A 124 9.82 44.25 8.71
N GLU A 125 9.06 44.40 7.63
CA GLU A 125 9.62 44.55 6.28
C GLU A 125 10.43 45.85 6.20
N VAL A 126 11.73 45.72 5.98
CA VAL A 126 12.59 46.80 5.50
C VAL A 126 12.51 46.79 3.98
N PRO A 127 12.10 47.89 3.30
CA PRO A 127 11.91 47.88 1.86
C PRO A 127 13.25 47.80 1.13
N VAL A 128 13.53 46.65 0.50
CA VAL A 128 14.62 46.51 -0.46
C VAL A 128 14.10 46.88 -1.84
N SER A 129 14.64 47.96 -2.39
CA SER A 129 14.36 48.41 -3.76
C SER A 129 15.03 47.50 -4.78
N ILE A 130 14.25 46.88 -5.65
CA ILE A 130 14.75 46.08 -6.80
C ILE A 130 14.84 47.01 -8.02
N PRO A 131 16.00 47.11 -8.71
CA PRO A 131 16.09 47.81 -9.99
C PRO A 131 15.50 46.95 -11.11
N ALA A 132 14.70 47.60 -11.97
CA ALA A 132 14.12 47.03 -13.17
C ALA A 132 15.21 46.66 -14.19
N SER A 133 15.15 45.44 -14.70
CA SER A 133 15.87 45.03 -15.91
C SER A 133 14.86 44.60 -16.96
N ASP A 134 14.72 45.46 -17.98
CA ASP A 134 14.09 45.18 -19.28
C ASP A 134 14.90 44.09 -20.00
N GLU A 135 14.30 42.90 -20.19
CA GLU A 135 14.74 41.98 -21.23
C GLU A 135 13.59 41.71 -22.20
N LYS A 136 13.80 42.20 -23.43
CA LYS A 136 12.97 41.93 -24.60
C LYS A 136 13.25 40.51 -25.07
N PHE A 137 12.26 39.64 -24.95
CA PHE A 137 12.26 38.32 -25.56
C PHE A 137 11.85 38.43 -27.03
N ASP A 138 12.80 38.27 -27.96
CA ASP A 138 12.48 38.14 -29.37
C ASP A 138 12.05 36.70 -29.68
N GLY A 139 10.91 36.60 -30.37
CA GLY A 139 10.35 35.33 -30.78
C GLY A 139 10.95 34.91 -32.12
N THR A 140 11.64 33.77 -32.14
CA THR A 140 11.88 33.02 -33.38
C THR A 140 11.75 31.52 -33.08
N PHE A 141 10.52 31.00 -33.12
CA PHE A 141 10.28 29.55 -33.16
C PHE A 141 10.41 29.08 -34.61
N ALA A 142 11.56 28.47 -34.91
CA ALA A 142 11.78 27.76 -36.16
C ALA A 142 10.97 26.46 -36.16
N ALA A 143 10.10 26.33 -37.15
CA ALA A 143 9.45 25.07 -37.49
C ALA A 143 10.50 24.10 -38.04
N THR A 144 10.58 22.91 -37.45
CA THR A 144 11.25 21.75 -38.05
C THR A 144 10.26 20.61 -38.27
N PRO A 145 10.50 19.80 -39.32
CA PRO A 145 9.46 19.09 -40.04
C PRO A 145 9.23 17.67 -39.51
N ASP A 146 8.02 17.18 -39.78
CA ASP A 146 7.61 15.78 -39.94
C ASP A 146 8.68 14.71 -39.63
N THR A 147 8.72 14.26 -38.37
CA THR A 147 9.35 13.00 -38.03
C THR A 147 8.33 11.88 -38.25
N LYS A 148 8.48 11.24 -39.41
CA LYS A 148 7.82 9.99 -39.79
C LYS A 148 7.82 8.96 -38.64
N LEU A 149 6.61 8.58 -38.23
CA LEU A 149 6.31 7.22 -37.77
C LEU A 149 6.77 6.24 -38.85
N GLU A 150 7.78 5.42 -38.57
CA GLU A 150 7.99 4.13 -39.24
C GLU A 150 9.11 3.38 -38.50
N ASN A 151 8.81 2.13 -38.10
CA ASN A 151 9.63 1.15 -37.37
C ASN A 151 9.49 1.09 -35.84
N LEU A 152 8.29 0.69 -35.36
CA LEU A 152 8.17 -0.10 -34.13
C LEU A 152 8.78 -1.48 -34.41
N THR A 153 10.03 -1.66 -34.01
CA THR A 153 10.65 -2.98 -33.92
C THR A 153 9.82 -3.81 -32.92
N ASN A 154 9.35 -4.99 -33.35
CA ASN A 154 8.73 -6.00 -32.49
C ASN A 154 9.80 -6.57 -31.53
N GLU A 155 10.32 -5.75 -30.62
CA GLU A 155 11.13 -6.25 -29.52
C GLU A 155 10.20 -7.03 -28.59
N SER A 156 10.57 -8.27 -28.27
CA SER A 156 9.83 -9.10 -27.33
C SER A 156 9.70 -8.34 -26.01
N PRO A 157 8.54 -8.35 -25.31
CA PRO A 157 8.37 -7.68 -24.02
C PRO A 157 9.47 -8.01 -23.01
N ILE A 158 10.06 -9.21 -23.12
CA ILE A 158 11.17 -9.67 -22.28
C ILE A 158 12.46 -8.86 -22.53
N ALA A 159 12.73 -8.44 -23.77
CA ALA A 159 13.93 -7.67 -24.11
C ALA A 159 13.91 -6.28 -23.46
N GLU A 160 12.74 -5.62 -23.43
CA GLU A 160 12.56 -4.34 -22.74
C GLU A 160 12.79 -4.51 -21.22
N VAL A 161 12.22 -5.57 -20.62
CA VAL A 161 12.43 -5.86 -19.20
C VAL A 161 13.90 -6.13 -18.89
N ILE A 162 14.63 -6.83 -19.74
CA ILE A 162 16.05 -7.12 -19.54
C ILE A 162 16.87 -5.83 -19.53
N LYS A 163 16.59 -4.92 -20.46
CA LYS A 163 17.27 -3.63 -20.52
C LYS A 163 17.06 -2.81 -19.24
N GLU A 164 15.85 -2.85 -18.66
CA GLU A 164 15.57 -2.22 -17.36
C GLU A 164 16.29 -2.94 -16.21
N MET A 165 16.36 -4.27 -16.24
CA MET A 165 17.03 -5.08 -15.22
C MET A 165 18.55 -4.93 -15.21
N GLU A 166 19.19 -4.78 -16.37
CA GLU A 166 20.65 -4.59 -16.49
C GLU A 166 21.13 -3.32 -15.80
N ALA A 167 20.26 -2.30 -15.69
CA ALA A 167 20.58 -1.05 -15.01
C ALA A 167 20.59 -1.18 -13.47
N ILE A 168 20.08 -2.30 -12.93
CA ILE A 168 19.91 -2.49 -11.48
C ILE A 168 21.10 -3.28 -10.94
N ASP A 169 21.76 -2.74 -9.92
CA ASP A 169 22.83 -3.47 -9.25
C ASP A 169 22.28 -4.52 -8.25
N ALA A 170 23.12 -5.51 -7.92
CA ALA A 170 22.74 -6.60 -7.01
C ALA A 170 22.41 -6.12 -5.58
N LYS A 171 22.90 -4.94 -5.16
CA LYS A 171 22.64 -4.34 -3.85
C LYS A 171 21.25 -3.70 -3.83
N ILE A 172 20.88 -2.96 -4.87
CA ILE A 172 19.55 -2.38 -5.08
C ILE A 172 18.50 -3.48 -5.14
N LEU A 173 18.76 -4.57 -5.88
CA LEU A 173 17.89 -5.74 -5.89
C LEU A 173 17.66 -6.29 -4.48
N ARG A 174 18.75 -6.51 -3.72
CA ARG A 174 18.65 -7.06 -2.36
C ARG A 174 17.81 -6.15 -1.47
N GLN A 175 18.02 -4.84 -1.53
CA GLN A 175 17.23 -3.85 -0.80
C GLN A 175 15.76 -3.89 -1.21
N GLY A 176 15.47 -3.94 -2.51
CA GLY A 176 14.11 -4.09 -3.03
C GLY A 176 13.42 -5.33 -2.49
N LEU A 177 14.10 -6.49 -2.52
CA LEU A 177 13.59 -7.75 -1.96
C LEU A 177 13.40 -7.70 -0.43
N ASP A 178 14.28 -7.01 0.31
CA ASP A 178 14.13 -6.80 1.75
C ASP A 178 12.91 -5.90 2.08
N MET A 179 12.64 -4.90 1.25
CA MET A 179 11.50 -3.99 1.42
C MET A 179 10.13 -4.64 1.15
N MET A 180 10.08 -5.74 0.39
CA MET A 180 8.81 -6.45 0.12
C MET A 180 8.25 -7.22 1.33
N ASN A 181 8.98 -7.25 2.45
CA ASN A 181 8.64 -8.02 3.64
C ASN A 181 8.42 -9.53 3.38
N LEU A 182 8.99 -10.07 2.30
CA LEU A 182 8.96 -11.49 2.01
C LEU A 182 9.91 -12.25 2.95
N LYS A 183 9.44 -13.39 3.48
CA LYS A 183 10.31 -14.33 4.20
C LYS A 183 11.53 -14.68 3.35
N ARG A 184 12.71 -14.77 3.95
CA ARG A 184 13.95 -15.13 3.23
C ARG A 184 13.86 -16.48 2.50
N SER A 185 13.03 -17.38 3.02
CA SER A 185 12.75 -18.70 2.48
C SER A 185 11.52 -18.75 1.57
N SER A 186 10.84 -17.64 1.31
CA SER A 186 9.67 -17.61 0.42
C SER A 186 10.08 -18.02 -1.00
N THR A 187 9.28 -18.88 -1.61
CA THR A 187 9.50 -19.37 -2.98
C THR A 187 9.53 -18.20 -3.96
N VAL A 188 8.67 -17.20 -3.77
CA VAL A 188 8.58 -15.98 -4.60
C VAL A 188 9.89 -15.19 -4.55
N ARG A 189 10.45 -15.00 -3.35
CA ARG A 189 11.72 -14.27 -3.18
C ARG A 189 12.88 -15.00 -3.87
N ILE A 190 12.92 -16.33 -3.73
CA ILE A 190 13.95 -17.15 -4.36
C ILE A 190 13.82 -17.10 -5.88
N ALA A 191 12.59 -17.17 -6.41
CA ALA A 191 12.29 -17.06 -7.83
C ALA A 191 12.78 -15.72 -8.42
N LEU A 192 12.37 -14.59 -7.82
CA LEU A 192 12.80 -13.25 -8.24
C LEU A 192 14.32 -13.10 -8.21
N THR A 193 14.99 -13.65 -7.19
CA THR A 193 16.46 -13.63 -7.10
C THR A 193 17.11 -14.42 -8.24
N ARG A 194 16.54 -15.56 -8.64
CA ARG A 194 17.06 -16.39 -9.74
C ARG A 194 16.84 -15.73 -11.09
N ILE A 195 15.63 -15.22 -11.35
CA ILE A 195 15.31 -14.50 -12.60
C ILE A 195 16.26 -13.30 -12.78
N PHE A 196 16.56 -12.58 -11.71
CA PHE A 196 17.50 -11.47 -11.77
C PHE A 196 18.94 -11.90 -12.07
N ARG A 197 19.36 -13.08 -11.62
CA ARG A 197 20.72 -13.58 -11.88
C ARG A 197 20.92 -14.09 -13.31
N SER A 198 19.84 -14.43 -14.01
CA SER A 198 19.86 -14.81 -15.43
C SER A 198 19.74 -13.61 -16.37
N VAL A 199 19.76 -12.37 -15.85
CA VAL A 199 19.72 -11.16 -16.69
C VAL A 199 20.99 -11.08 -17.52
N GLY A 200 20.80 -11.07 -18.84
CA GLY A 200 21.88 -11.04 -19.84
C GLY A 200 21.52 -11.80 -21.12
N ASP A 201 20.60 -12.77 -21.02
CA ASP A 201 20.05 -13.50 -22.16
C ASP A 201 18.52 -13.62 -22.06
N ALA A 202 17.81 -13.17 -23.10
CA ALA A 202 16.36 -13.19 -23.15
C ALA A 202 15.76 -14.59 -23.15
N GLU A 203 16.41 -15.55 -23.81
CA GLU A 203 15.94 -16.93 -23.83
C GLU A 203 16.15 -17.59 -22.46
N GLU A 204 17.27 -17.29 -21.81
CA GLU A 204 17.57 -17.78 -20.45
C GLU A 204 16.57 -17.22 -19.43
N VAL A 205 16.31 -15.91 -19.45
CA VAL A 205 15.32 -15.27 -18.57
C VAL A 205 13.94 -15.89 -18.76
N ALA A 206 13.50 -16.10 -20.01
CA ALA A 206 12.22 -16.72 -20.30
C ALA A 206 12.13 -18.14 -19.72
N GLN A 207 13.16 -18.97 -19.92
CA GLN A 207 13.22 -20.32 -19.36
C GLN A 207 13.21 -20.32 -17.83
N VAL A 208 13.99 -19.43 -17.19
CA VAL A 208 14.04 -19.34 -15.73
C VAL A 208 12.70 -18.90 -15.17
N ILE A 209 12.01 -17.95 -15.80
CA ILE A 209 10.65 -17.55 -15.41
C ILE A 209 9.70 -18.75 -15.45
N GLN A 210 9.69 -19.54 -16.53
CA GLN A 210 8.83 -20.73 -16.64
C GLN A 210 9.15 -21.78 -15.58
N GLN A 211 10.44 -22.05 -15.35
CA GLN A 211 10.88 -23.02 -14.36
C GLN A 211 10.53 -22.60 -12.93
N GLU A 212 10.67 -21.32 -12.60
CA GLU A 212 10.34 -20.80 -11.27
C GLU A 212 8.83 -20.65 -11.08
N ALA A 213 8.08 -20.26 -12.11
CA ALA A 213 6.61 -20.24 -12.09
C ALA A 213 6.04 -21.64 -11.79
N GLY A 214 6.64 -22.70 -12.35
CA GLY A 214 6.27 -24.08 -12.07
C GLY A 214 6.45 -24.51 -10.61
N LYS A 215 7.25 -23.79 -9.81
CA LYS A 215 7.49 -24.09 -8.39
C LYS A 215 6.48 -23.39 -7.47
N ILE A 216 5.80 -22.35 -7.95
CA ILE A 216 4.78 -21.57 -7.20
C ILE A 216 3.43 -22.32 -7.29
N ILE A 217 3.32 -23.39 -6.52
CA ILE A 217 2.17 -24.30 -6.56
C ILE A 217 1.22 -24.04 -5.39
N SER A 218 1.75 -23.74 -4.21
CA SER A 218 0.94 -23.62 -2.99
C SER A 218 0.07 -22.36 -2.99
N MET A 219 -0.99 -22.37 -2.17
CA MET A 219 -1.85 -21.21 -1.98
C MET A 219 -1.09 -20.04 -1.34
N GLU A 220 -0.22 -20.33 -0.35
CA GLU A 220 0.64 -19.33 0.31
C GLU A 220 1.57 -18.64 -0.70
N ASP A 221 2.26 -19.40 -1.57
CA ASP A 221 3.17 -18.80 -2.56
C ASP A 221 2.43 -17.88 -3.55
N ARG A 222 1.19 -18.25 -3.93
CA ARG A 222 0.36 -17.47 -4.85
C ARG A 222 -0.18 -16.19 -4.19
N GLU A 223 -0.52 -16.24 -2.91
CA GLU A 223 -0.91 -15.07 -2.13
C GLU A 223 0.28 -14.13 -1.93
N ASP A 224 1.46 -14.66 -1.60
CA ASP A 224 2.71 -13.89 -1.55
C ASP A 224 2.96 -13.15 -2.87
N LEU A 225 2.83 -13.84 -4.02
CA LEU A 225 3.06 -13.24 -5.33
C LEU A 225 2.04 -12.14 -5.66
N ARG A 226 0.77 -12.32 -5.32
CA ARG A 226 -0.28 -11.29 -5.49
C ARG A 226 0.00 -10.07 -4.62
N MET A 227 0.38 -10.29 -3.36
CA MET A 227 0.71 -9.23 -2.43
C MET A 227 1.90 -8.40 -2.95
N VAL A 228 2.96 -9.06 -3.40
CA VAL A 228 4.14 -8.40 -3.97
C VAL A 228 3.80 -7.58 -5.22
N GLN A 229 2.95 -8.12 -6.10
CA GLN A 229 2.50 -7.38 -7.29
C GLN A 229 1.79 -6.08 -6.95
N VAL A 230 0.93 -6.08 -5.92
CA VAL A 230 0.20 -4.88 -5.51
C VAL A 230 1.10 -3.87 -4.80
N ILE A 231 1.90 -4.33 -3.84
CA ILE A 231 2.78 -3.44 -3.06
C ILE A 231 3.82 -2.76 -3.95
N HIS A 232 4.33 -3.47 -4.97
CA HIS A 232 5.38 -2.97 -5.86
C HIS A 232 4.85 -2.61 -7.25
N ALA A 233 3.59 -2.19 -7.34
CA ALA A 233 2.95 -1.82 -8.60
C ALA A 233 3.68 -0.69 -9.34
N ASP A 234 4.51 0.13 -8.68
CA ASP A 234 5.26 1.24 -9.30
C ASP A 234 6.78 1.17 -9.06
N GLY A 235 7.28 0.01 -8.61
CA GLY A 235 8.70 -0.19 -8.32
C GLY A 235 9.53 -0.67 -9.52
N PHE A 236 10.85 -0.55 -9.43
CA PHE A 236 11.79 -1.05 -10.46
C PHE A 236 11.72 -2.58 -10.68
N LEU A 237 11.12 -3.33 -9.75
CA LEU A 237 10.91 -4.77 -9.87
C LEU A 237 9.59 -5.14 -10.54
N LYS A 238 8.70 -4.16 -10.76
CA LYS A 238 7.39 -4.34 -11.39
C LYS A 238 7.45 -5.18 -12.66
N PRO A 239 8.36 -4.94 -13.63
CA PRO A 239 8.35 -5.69 -14.88
C PRO A 239 8.59 -7.19 -14.66
N VAL A 240 9.52 -7.53 -13.77
CA VAL A 240 9.88 -8.91 -13.42
C VAL A 240 8.78 -9.61 -12.65
N ILE A 241 8.19 -8.90 -11.69
CA ILE A 241 7.06 -9.39 -10.89
C ILE A 241 5.88 -9.69 -11.82
N ASN A 242 5.60 -8.82 -12.79
CA ASN A 242 4.52 -9.02 -13.76
C ASN A 242 4.79 -10.22 -14.67
N LEU A 243 6.00 -10.39 -15.19
CA LEU A 243 6.32 -11.57 -16.01
C LEU A 243 6.15 -12.88 -15.23
N LEU A 244 6.63 -12.92 -13.98
CA LEU A 244 6.45 -14.09 -13.11
C LEU A 244 4.97 -14.32 -12.78
N TYR A 245 4.22 -13.24 -12.53
CA TYR A 245 2.79 -13.29 -12.27
C TYR A 245 2.02 -13.88 -13.45
N GLU A 246 2.27 -13.36 -14.67
CA GLU A 246 1.67 -13.87 -15.89
C GLU A 246 2.03 -15.35 -16.11
N ALA A 247 3.28 -15.75 -15.88
CA ALA A 247 3.66 -17.16 -16.02
C ALA A 247 2.94 -18.09 -15.02
N VAL A 248 2.66 -17.61 -13.80
CA VAL A 248 1.97 -18.40 -12.76
C VAL A 248 0.47 -18.50 -13.01
N PHE A 249 -0.18 -17.38 -13.38
CA PHE A 249 -1.64 -17.28 -13.47
C PHE A 249 -2.17 -17.40 -14.91
N ASP A 250 -1.40 -16.99 -15.92
CA ASP A 250 -1.75 -16.98 -17.35
C ASP A 250 -0.87 -17.96 -18.15
N ARG A 251 -0.94 -19.25 -17.81
CA ARG A 251 -0.11 -20.32 -18.43
C ARG A 251 -0.16 -20.39 -19.96
N ASN A 252 -1.13 -19.75 -20.61
CA ASN A 252 -1.34 -19.81 -22.05
C ASN A 252 -0.47 -18.83 -22.87
N LYS A 253 0.26 -17.89 -22.25
CA LYS A 253 1.03 -16.86 -22.99
C LYS A 253 2.43 -17.30 -23.45
N PHE A 254 2.98 -18.37 -22.88
CA PHE A 254 4.37 -18.80 -23.09
C PHE A 254 4.50 -20.25 -23.58
N SER A 255 3.38 -20.86 -23.99
CA SER A 255 3.32 -22.19 -24.65
C SER A 255 3.48 -22.03 -26.16
#